data_AF-A0A3D1I8X9-F1
#
_entry.id   AF-A0A3D1I8X9-F1
#
_cell.length_a   1.000
_cell.length_b   1.000
_cell.length_c   1.000
_cell.angle_alpha   90.00
_cell.angle_beta   90.00
_cell.angle_gamma   90.00
#
_symmetry.space_group_name_H-M   'P 1'
#
loop_
_entity.id
_entity.type
_entity.pdbx_description
1 polymer ?
#
loop_
_entity_poly.entity_id
_entity_poly.type
_entity_poly.pdbx_seq_one_letter_code
_entity_poly.pdbx_strand_id
1 'polypeptide(L)'
;MVLRVPFDAFADTVKRRLPGAEAYVAPRPFGSVVTAAQPGRALVVVGFCRRSPSEARRALEAEGLEVREGEWCHEGEPIESTEDRSDLHVGAVAYRSGESMPGLWVDAFLGPRTPAEVLRALYEEFLETGELRDCTFEEFVRTAQPNVVLLGPEELARLAGRKKP
;
A
#
# COMPACT_ATOMS: atom_id res chain seq x y z
N MET A 1 10.42 12.82 20.51
CA MET A 1 9.06 13.19 20.02
C MET A 1 9.04 13.08 18.50
N VAL A 2 7.98 12.49 17.93
CA VAL A 2 7.79 12.39 16.47
C VAL A 2 6.61 13.26 16.06
N LEU A 3 6.81 14.19 15.13
CA LEU A 3 5.78 15.03 14.54
C LEU A 3 5.50 14.56 13.12
N ARG A 4 4.31 13.99 12.91
CA ARG A 4 3.84 13.56 11.59
C ARG A 4 3.14 14.72 10.88
N VAL A 5 3.48 14.95 9.62
CA VAL A 5 2.89 16.01 8.79
C VAL A 5 2.64 15.51 7.37
N PRO A 6 1.64 16.07 6.65
CA PRO A 6 1.51 15.86 5.22
C PRO A 6 2.80 16.25 4.48
N PHE A 7 3.12 15.53 3.40
CA PHE A 7 4.32 15.81 2.60
C PHE A 7 4.40 17.27 2.14
N ASP A 8 3.28 17.85 1.69
CA ASP A 8 3.23 19.23 1.22
C ASP A 8 3.53 20.26 2.34
N ALA A 9 3.33 19.89 3.60
CA ALA A 9 3.67 20.71 4.76
C ALA A 9 5.05 20.39 5.35
N PHE A 10 5.74 19.38 4.84
CA PHE A 10 6.98 18.86 5.43
C PHE A 10 8.10 19.91 5.39
N ALA A 11 8.38 20.48 4.22
CA ALA A 11 9.51 21.39 4.07
C ALA A 11 9.38 22.65 4.95
N ASP A 12 8.20 23.26 4.96
CA ASP A 12 7.89 24.42 5.81
C ASP A 12 7.94 24.07 7.31
N THR A 13 7.50 22.87 7.68
CA THR A 13 7.61 22.37 9.06
C THR A 13 9.07 22.19 9.49
N VAL A 14 9.91 21.58 8.64
CA VAL A 14 11.35 21.41 8.90
C VAL A 14 12.02 22.77 9.06
N LYS A 15 11.81 23.72 8.14
CA LYS A 15 12.39 25.06 8.20
C LYS A 15 12.04 25.80 9.50
N ARG A 16 10.79 25.69 9.96
CA ARG A 16 10.33 26.36 11.20
C ARG A 16 10.79 25.67 12.49
N ARG A 17 10.77 24.34 12.53
CA ARG A 17 10.93 23.56 13.77
C ARG A 17 12.33 22.96 13.92
N LEU A 18 13.06 22.77 12.83
CA LEU A 18 14.38 22.16 12.75
C LEU A 18 15.27 22.94 11.75
N PRO A 19 15.52 24.25 11.99
CA PRO A 19 16.30 25.05 11.06
C PRO A 19 17.72 24.48 10.87
N GLY A 20 18.12 24.28 9.61
CA GLY A 20 19.42 23.72 9.24
C GLY A 20 19.51 22.19 9.35
N ALA A 21 18.41 21.48 9.62
CA ALA A 21 18.41 20.02 9.58
C ALA A 21 18.41 19.50 8.13
N GLU A 22 19.16 18.42 7.92
CA GLU A 22 19.11 17.62 6.70
C GLU A 22 17.81 16.79 6.67
N ALA A 23 17.21 16.69 5.49
CA ALA A 23 16.10 15.79 5.23
C ALA A 23 16.63 14.48 4.64
N TYR A 24 15.97 13.38 4.96
CA TYR A 24 16.31 12.04 4.53
C TYR A 24 15.09 11.41 3.86
N VAL A 25 15.32 10.75 2.73
CA VAL A 25 14.28 10.05 1.96
C VAL A 25 14.62 8.57 1.86
N ALA A 26 13.67 7.72 2.24
CA ALA A 26 13.77 6.28 2.10
C ALA A 26 12.59 5.71 1.30
N PRO A 27 12.80 4.62 0.54
CA PRO A 27 11.72 3.94 -0.17
C PRO A 27 10.74 3.27 0.79
N ARG A 28 9.46 3.25 0.39
CA ARG A 28 8.39 2.47 1.00
C ARG A 28 7.60 1.75 -0.12
N PRO A 29 6.87 0.65 0.18
CA PRO A 29 6.18 -0.13 -0.84
C PRO A 29 5.26 0.68 -1.78
N PHE A 30 4.64 1.75 -1.28
CA PHE A 30 3.72 2.60 -2.06
C PHE A 30 4.20 4.05 -2.23
N GLY A 31 5.52 4.28 -2.11
CA GLY A 31 6.11 5.60 -2.32
C GLY A 31 7.38 5.81 -1.51
N SER A 32 7.41 6.88 -0.72
CA SER A 32 8.58 7.23 0.09
C SER A 32 8.19 7.85 1.42
N VAL A 33 9.07 7.64 2.40
CA VAL A 33 9.04 8.35 3.68
C VAL A 33 10.11 9.44 3.65
N VAL A 34 9.78 10.59 4.21
CA VAL A 34 10.69 11.70 4.40
C VAL A 34 10.82 12.01 5.88
N THR A 35 12.05 12.18 6.35
CA THR A 35 12.35 12.38 7.77
C THR A 35 13.38 13.48 7.95
N ALA A 36 13.27 14.25 9.03
CA ALA A 36 14.28 15.22 9.42
C ALA A 36 14.36 15.27 10.93
N ALA A 37 15.58 15.30 11.45
CA ALA A 37 15.85 15.43 12.88
C ALA A 37 17.10 16.28 13.09
N GLN A 38 17.21 16.87 14.28
CA GLN A 38 18.43 17.55 14.71
C GLN A 38 18.89 16.86 16.00
N PRO A 39 20.14 16.34 16.09
CA PRO A 39 20.60 15.58 17.26
C PRO A 39 20.47 16.30 18.61
N GLY A 40 20.51 17.64 18.62
CA GLY A 40 20.31 18.47 19.81
C GLY A 40 18.84 18.75 20.17
N ARG A 41 17.87 18.26 19.40
CA ARG A 41 16.43 18.44 19.64
C ARG A 41 15.77 17.08 19.73
N ALA A 42 14.95 16.88 20.76
CA ALA A 42 14.15 15.66 20.92
C ALA A 42 12.93 15.63 19.96
N LEU A 43 13.10 16.04 18.70
CA LEU A 43 12.07 16.16 17.69
C LEU A 43 12.52 15.55 16.36
N VAL A 44 11.72 14.64 15.84
CA VAL A 44 11.82 14.11 14.47
C VAL A 44 10.55 14.51 13.72
N VAL A 45 10.69 15.11 12.54
CA VAL A 45 9.57 15.41 11.64
C VAL A 45 9.51 14.32 10.58
N VAL A 46 8.30 13.82 10.30
CA VAL A 46 8.07 12.69 9.40
C VAL A 46 6.93 13.03 8.47
N GLY A 47 7.09 12.71 7.18
CA GLY A 47 6.01 12.76 6.19
C GLY A 47 6.04 11.52 5.30
N PHE A 48 4.87 11.13 4.82
CA PHE A 48 4.71 10.05 3.84
C PHE A 48 4.16 10.61 2.53
N CYS A 49 4.60 10.07 1.41
CA CYS A 49 4.04 10.42 0.11
C CYS A 49 4.06 9.24 -0.85
N ARG A 50 3.14 9.27 -1.83
CA ARG A 50 3.06 8.27 -2.91
C ARG A 50 4.10 8.49 -4.02
N ARG A 51 4.94 9.51 -3.88
CA ARG A 51 5.99 9.80 -4.86
C ARG A 51 7.15 8.83 -4.68
N SER A 52 7.81 8.50 -5.79
CA SER A 52 9.06 7.75 -5.73
C SER A 52 10.13 8.54 -4.94
N PRO A 53 11.15 7.89 -4.35
CA PRO A 53 12.21 8.59 -3.61
C PRO A 53 12.88 9.71 -4.41
N SER A 54 13.07 9.52 -5.72
CA SER A 54 13.70 10.52 -6.60
C SER A 54 12.80 11.73 -6.87
N GLU A 55 11.49 11.55 -6.95
CA GLU A 55 10.52 12.63 -7.06
C GLU A 55 10.35 13.39 -5.74
N ALA A 56 10.29 12.67 -4.61
CA ALA A 56 10.24 13.28 -3.29
C ALA A 56 11.49 14.11 -3.01
N ARG A 57 12.68 13.57 -3.30
CA ARG A 57 13.95 14.30 -3.22
C ARG A 57 13.91 15.59 -4.01
N ARG A 58 13.60 15.53 -5.32
CA ARG A 58 13.55 16.71 -6.19
C ARG A 58 12.58 17.78 -5.67
N ALA A 59 11.42 17.37 -5.17
CA ALA A 59 10.45 18.30 -4.61
C ALA A 59 10.95 18.99 -3.34
N LEU A 60 11.61 18.26 -2.43
CA LEU A 60 12.19 18.84 -1.21
C LEU A 60 13.42 19.72 -1.47
N GLU A 61 14.24 19.36 -2.46
CA GLU A 61 15.38 20.17 -2.92
C GLU A 61 14.90 21.48 -3.59
N ALA A 62 13.81 21.42 -4.36
CA ALA A 62 13.19 22.63 -4.94
C ALA A 62 12.66 23.58 -3.84
N GLU A 63 12.28 23.04 -2.69
CA GLU A 63 11.95 23.78 -1.48
C GLU A 63 13.20 24.25 -0.70
N GLY A 64 14.41 23.99 -1.17
CA GLY A 64 15.65 24.46 -0.54
C GLY A 64 16.10 23.66 0.67
N LEU A 65 15.66 22.41 0.82
CA LEU A 65 16.22 21.48 1.81
C LEU A 65 17.42 20.74 1.24
N GLU A 66 18.41 20.46 2.09
CA GLU A 66 19.45 19.46 1.78
C GLU A 66 18.86 18.07 2.01
N VAL A 67 18.85 17.25 0.96
CA VAL A 67 18.22 15.92 0.99
C VAL A 67 19.27 14.82 0.84
N ARG A 68 19.19 13.79 1.68
CA ARG A 68 20.02 12.59 1.66
C ARG A 68 19.18 11.32 1.54
N GLU A 69 19.84 10.23 1.16
CA GLU A 69 19.21 8.91 1.15
C GLU A 69 19.25 8.31 2.55
N GLY A 70 18.18 7.65 2.94
CA GLY A 70 18.03 6.98 4.23
C GLY A 70 16.82 7.49 5.02
N GLU A 71 16.77 7.17 6.30
CA GLU A 71 15.76 7.66 7.22
C GLU A 71 16.38 7.90 8.59
N TRP A 72 15.87 8.92 9.29
CA TRP A 72 16.14 9.05 10.72
C TRP A 72 15.36 7.99 11.47
N CYS A 73 16.07 7.22 12.29
CA CYS A 73 15.51 6.24 13.22
C CYS A 73 15.68 6.75 14.65
N HIS A 74 14.72 6.46 15.52
CA HIS A 74 14.93 6.61 16.97
C HIS A 74 15.34 5.24 17.53
N GLU A 75 16.48 5.17 18.22
CA GLU A 75 16.97 3.94 18.87
C GLU A 75 17.20 2.75 17.91
N GLY A 76 17.44 3.04 16.62
CA GLY A 76 17.68 2.01 15.61
C GLY A 76 16.41 1.34 15.08
N GLU A 77 15.23 1.72 15.59
CA GLU A 77 13.95 1.27 15.06
C GLU A 77 13.52 2.21 13.92
N PRO A 78 13.15 1.64 12.75
CA PRO A 78 12.53 2.40 11.66
C PRO A 78 11.37 3.22 12.20
N ILE A 79 11.20 4.44 11.71
CA ILE A 79 9.98 5.19 12.02
C ILE A 79 8.84 4.49 11.30
N GLU A 80 8.09 3.71 12.08
CA GLU A 80 6.95 2.98 11.58
C GLU A 80 5.91 3.95 11.01
N SER A 81 5.55 3.73 9.74
CA SER A 81 4.25 4.13 9.22
C SER A 81 3.21 3.27 9.92
N THR A 82 2.66 3.74 11.05
CA THR A 82 1.40 3.21 11.55
C THR A 82 0.26 3.34 10.54
N GLU A 83 0.49 4.01 9.40
CA GLU A 83 -0.49 4.22 8.33
C GLU A 83 -0.33 3.31 7.10
N ASP A 84 0.71 2.46 6.98
CA ASP A 84 0.90 1.69 5.74
C ASP A 84 1.69 0.36 5.92
N ARG A 85 1.31 -0.45 6.92
CA ARG A 85 1.01 -1.81 6.50
C ARG A 85 -0.25 -1.65 5.67
N SER A 86 -0.12 -1.51 4.35
CA SER A 86 -1.27 -1.74 3.51
C SER A 86 -1.74 -3.11 3.95
N ASP A 87 -2.92 -3.16 4.56
CA ASP A 87 -3.61 -4.39 4.81
C ASP A 87 -4.06 -4.90 3.43
N LEU A 88 -3.08 -5.21 2.59
CA LEU A 88 -3.24 -5.68 1.24
C LEU A 88 -3.77 -7.08 1.41
N HIS A 89 -5.04 -7.23 1.07
CA HIS A 89 -5.68 -8.51 1.03
C HIS A 89 -5.78 -8.93 -0.43
N VAL A 90 -5.53 -10.20 -0.70
CA VAL A 90 -5.74 -10.77 -2.04
C VAL A 90 -6.95 -11.67 -1.98
N GLY A 91 -7.93 -11.43 -2.86
CA GLY A 91 -9.03 -12.34 -3.10
C GLY A 91 -8.78 -13.12 -4.37
N ALA A 92 -8.96 -14.44 -4.34
CA ALA A 92 -8.88 -15.30 -5.51
C ALA A 92 -10.13 -16.17 -5.59
N VAL A 93 -10.72 -16.25 -6.79
CA VAL A 93 -11.90 -17.05 -7.06
C VAL A 93 -11.59 -18.05 -8.16
N ALA A 94 -11.59 -19.34 -7.80
CA ALA A 94 -11.60 -20.41 -8.77
C ALA A 94 -13.05 -20.72 -9.17
N TYR A 95 -13.36 -20.77 -10.46
CA TYR A 95 -14.72 -20.98 -10.97
C TYR A 95 -14.75 -21.88 -12.20
N ARG A 96 -15.94 -22.33 -12.60
CA ARG A 96 -16.19 -23.04 -13.86
C ARG A 96 -16.95 -22.13 -14.83
N SER A 97 -16.46 -22.02 -16.06
CA SER A 97 -17.16 -21.30 -17.14
C SER A 97 -18.10 -22.22 -17.93
N GLY A 98 -18.86 -21.66 -18.88
CA GLY A 98 -19.91 -22.35 -19.65
C GLY A 98 -19.47 -23.60 -20.45
N GLU A 99 -18.17 -23.81 -20.65
CA GLU A 99 -17.61 -25.02 -21.27
C GLU A 99 -16.93 -25.97 -20.26
N SER A 100 -17.23 -25.84 -18.97
CA SER A 100 -16.54 -26.53 -17.86
C SER A 100 -15.05 -26.23 -17.76
N MET A 101 -14.56 -25.21 -18.47
CA MET A 101 -13.18 -24.76 -18.40
C MET A 101 -12.93 -24.09 -17.04
N PRO A 102 -11.89 -24.49 -16.30
CA PRO A 102 -11.54 -23.87 -15.03
C PRO A 102 -11.03 -22.45 -15.27
N GLY A 103 -11.57 -21.49 -14.51
CA GLY A 103 -11.13 -20.11 -14.46
C GLY A 103 -10.55 -19.76 -13.10
N LEU A 104 -9.64 -18.79 -13.09
CA LEU A 104 -9.11 -18.18 -11.87
C LEU A 104 -9.16 -16.67 -12.04
N TRP A 105 -9.84 -16.00 -11.13
CA TRP A 105 -9.83 -14.56 -11.01
C TRP A 105 -9.11 -14.15 -9.73
N VAL A 106 -8.33 -13.08 -9.77
CA VAL A 106 -7.52 -12.62 -8.63
C VAL A 106 -7.54 -11.10 -8.60
N ASP A 107 -7.78 -10.52 -7.42
CA ASP A 107 -7.76 -9.08 -7.20
C ASP A 107 -7.20 -8.71 -5.83
N ALA A 108 -6.82 -7.45 -5.67
CA ALA A 108 -6.18 -6.88 -4.49
C ALA A 108 -7.05 -5.80 -3.84
N PHE A 109 -7.20 -5.87 -2.52
CA PHE A 109 -8.07 -5.00 -1.74
C PHE A 109 -7.28 -4.26 -0.66
N LEU A 110 -7.65 -3.00 -0.45
CA LEU A 110 -7.22 -2.19 0.69
C LEU A 110 -8.13 -2.52 1.88
N GLY A 111 -7.80 -3.60 2.59
CA GLY A 111 -8.54 -4.11 3.75
C GLY A 111 -9.21 -5.47 3.54
N PRO A 112 -9.61 -6.13 4.65
CA PRO A 112 -10.22 -7.45 4.59
C PRO A 112 -11.57 -7.41 3.87
N ARG A 113 -11.85 -8.47 3.11
CA ARG A 113 -13.14 -8.69 2.42
C ARG A 113 -13.74 -10.00 2.83
N THR A 114 -15.05 -10.09 2.75
CA THR A 114 -15.80 -11.34 2.87
C THR A 114 -15.81 -12.09 1.54
N PRO A 115 -16.02 -13.42 1.54
CA PRO A 115 -16.17 -14.17 0.29
C PRO A 115 -17.28 -13.63 -0.62
N ALA A 116 -18.38 -13.15 -0.04
CA ALA A 116 -19.50 -12.57 -0.79
C ALA A 116 -19.11 -11.27 -1.49
N GLU A 117 -18.33 -10.39 -0.85
CA GLU A 117 -17.84 -9.16 -1.48
C GLU A 117 -16.88 -9.47 -2.63
N VAL A 118 -16.01 -10.46 -2.48
CA VAL A 118 -15.07 -10.87 -3.53
C VAL A 118 -15.81 -11.49 -4.72
N LEU A 119 -16.83 -12.31 -4.48
CA LEU A 119 -17.70 -12.83 -5.55
C LEU A 119 -18.48 -11.73 -6.25
N ARG A 120 -18.92 -10.72 -5.50
CA ARG A 120 -19.62 -9.56 -6.07
C ARG A 120 -18.71 -8.78 -7.01
N ALA A 121 -17.47 -8.51 -6.60
CA ALA A 121 -16.48 -7.83 -7.44
C ALA A 121 -16.21 -8.59 -8.74
N LEU A 122 -16.02 -9.91 -8.68
CA LEU A 122 -15.90 -10.77 -9.87
C LEU A 122 -17.12 -10.66 -10.79
N TYR A 123 -18.32 -10.72 -10.23
CA TYR A 123 -19.56 -10.61 -11.02
C TYR A 123 -19.69 -9.24 -11.69
N GLU A 124 -19.36 -8.17 -10.98
CA GLU A 124 -19.36 -6.80 -11.52
C GLU A 124 -18.36 -6.65 -12.66
N GLU A 125 -17.13 -7.17 -12.50
CA GLU A 125 -16.13 -7.17 -13.57
C GLU A 125 -16.63 -7.89 -14.81
N PHE A 126 -17.27 -9.06 -14.67
CA PHE A 126 -17.78 -9.82 -15.81
C PHE A 126 -18.97 -9.13 -16.50
N LEU A 127 -19.76 -8.33 -15.78
CA LEU A 127 -20.77 -7.47 -16.41
C LEU A 127 -20.10 -6.33 -17.18
N GLU A 128 -19.08 -5.71 -16.61
CA GLU A 128 -18.35 -4.60 -17.22
C GLU A 128 -17.57 -5.01 -18.48
N THR A 129 -16.94 -6.18 -18.47
CA THR A 129 -16.23 -6.74 -19.63
C THR A 129 -17.18 -7.32 -20.68
N GLY A 130 -18.46 -7.51 -20.33
CA GLY A 130 -19.47 -8.10 -21.19
C GLY A 130 -19.38 -9.62 -21.33
N GLU A 131 -18.62 -10.27 -20.45
CA GLU A 131 -18.51 -11.73 -20.34
C GLU A 131 -19.79 -12.37 -19.78
N LEU A 132 -20.53 -11.63 -18.96
CA LEU A 132 -21.88 -11.98 -18.53
C LEU A 132 -22.91 -11.08 -19.21
N ARG A 133 -23.99 -11.68 -19.70
CA ARG A 133 -25.17 -10.98 -20.20
C ARG A 133 -26.42 -11.60 -19.57
N ASP A 134 -27.31 -10.73 -19.10
CA ASP A 134 -28.66 -11.10 -18.62
C ASP A 134 -28.68 -12.23 -17.57
N CYS A 135 -27.68 -12.26 -16.68
CA CYS A 135 -27.55 -13.25 -15.61
C CYS A 135 -27.61 -12.53 -14.26
N THR A 136 -28.42 -13.02 -13.33
CA THR A 136 -28.43 -12.49 -11.96
C THR A 136 -27.21 -12.98 -11.17
N PHE A 137 -26.86 -12.28 -10.11
CA PHE A 137 -25.76 -12.70 -9.23
C PHE A 137 -25.97 -14.11 -8.65
N GLU A 138 -27.21 -14.48 -8.30
CA GLU A 138 -27.52 -15.80 -7.74
C GLU A 138 -27.34 -16.91 -8.78
N GLU A 139 -27.76 -16.66 -10.02
CA GLU A 139 -27.56 -17.58 -11.15
C GLU A 139 -26.07 -17.72 -11.49
N PHE A 140 -25.33 -16.62 -11.44
CA PHE A 140 -23.89 -16.61 -11.61
C PHE A 140 -23.21 -17.51 -10.57
N VAL A 141 -23.47 -17.29 -9.28
CA VAL A 141 -22.85 -18.08 -8.19
C VAL A 141 -23.19 -19.56 -8.31
N ARG A 142 -24.44 -19.89 -8.62
CA ARG A 142 -24.88 -21.28 -8.79
C ARG A 142 -24.17 -21.97 -9.95
N THR A 143 -23.98 -21.26 -11.06
CA THR A 143 -23.38 -21.81 -12.29
C THR A 143 -21.86 -21.90 -12.18
N ALA A 144 -21.23 -20.86 -11.63
CA ALA A 144 -19.78 -20.75 -11.50
C ALA A 144 -19.19 -21.77 -10.52
N GLN A 145 -19.98 -22.27 -9.56
CA GLN A 145 -19.54 -23.15 -8.47
C GLN A 145 -18.24 -22.67 -7.82
N PRO A 146 -18.18 -21.41 -7.34
CA PRO A 146 -16.93 -20.77 -7.03
C PRO A 146 -16.31 -21.30 -5.73
N ASN A 147 -14.98 -21.34 -5.70
CA ASN A 147 -14.20 -21.49 -4.49
C ASN A 147 -13.39 -20.21 -4.26
N VAL A 148 -13.58 -19.58 -3.10
CA VAL A 148 -12.98 -18.29 -2.76
C VAL A 148 -11.88 -18.50 -1.74
N VAL A 149 -10.70 -17.96 -2.04
CA VAL A 149 -9.57 -17.87 -1.12
C VAL A 149 -9.29 -16.40 -0.83
N LEU A 150 -9.11 -16.08 0.44
CA LEU A 150 -8.75 -14.75 0.91
C LEU A 150 -7.41 -14.87 1.61
N LEU A 151 -6.47 -14.01 1.25
CA LEU A 151 -5.14 -13.97 1.85
C LEU A 151 -4.94 -12.61 2.50
N GLY A 152 -4.72 -12.62 3.81
CA GLY A 152 -4.33 -11.44 4.56
C GLY A 152 -2.83 -11.15 4.48
N PRO A 153 -2.38 -9.97 4.94
CA PRO A 153 -0.99 -9.54 4.91
C PRO A 153 -0.01 -10.55 5.55
N GLU A 154 -0.39 -11.15 6.69
CA GLU A 154 0.44 -12.13 7.39
C GLU A 154 0.65 -13.41 6.57
N GLU A 155 -0.39 -13.84 5.87
CA GLU A 155 -0.38 -15.06 5.07
C GLU A 155 0.42 -14.86 3.78
N LEU A 156 0.25 -13.69 3.15
CA LEU A 156 1.05 -13.26 2.01
C LEU A 156 2.54 -13.19 2.36
N ALA A 157 2.89 -12.56 3.50
CA ALA A 157 4.27 -12.50 3.98
C ALA A 157 4.86 -13.89 4.24
N ARG A 158 4.09 -14.78 4.88
CA ARG A 158 4.48 -16.17 5.13
C ARG A 158 4.72 -16.95 3.84
N LEU A 159 3.84 -16.79 2.84
CA LEU A 159 3.97 -17.48 1.55
C LEU A 159 5.17 -16.96 0.75
N ALA A 160 5.39 -15.65 0.73
CA ALA A 160 6.54 -15.03 0.08
C ALA A 160 7.87 -15.51 0.72
N GLY A 161 7.93 -15.58 2.06
CA GLY A 161 9.12 -16.05 2.78
C GLY A 161 9.49 -17.51 2.52
N ARG A 162 8.53 -18.36 2.14
CA ARG A 162 8.78 -19.78 1.80
C ARG A 162 9.40 -19.97 0.41
N LYS A 163 9.22 -19.01 -0.50
CA LYS A 163 9.69 -19.09 -1.89
C LYS A 163 11.08 -18.46 -2.09
N LYS A 164 11.93 -18.42 -1.05
CA LYS A 164 13.32 -17.95 -1.24
C LYS A 164 13.99 -18.84 -2.31
N PRO A 165 14.57 -18.25 -3.36
CA PRO A 165 15.29 -19.00 -4.40
C PRO A 165 16.54 -19.70 -3.82
#